data_AF-A0A0S8DRN4-F1
#
_entry.id   AF-A0A0S8DRN4-F1
#
_cell.length_a   1.000
_cell.length_b   1.000
_cell.length_c   1.000
_cell.angle_alpha   90.00
_cell.angle_beta   90.00
_cell.angle_gamma   90.00
#
_symmetry.space_group_name_H-M   'P 1'
#
loop_
_entity.id
_entity.type
_entity.pdbx_description
1 polymer ?
#
loop_
_entity_poly.entity_id
_entity_poly.type
_entity_poly.pdbx_seq_one_letter_code
_entity_poly.pdbx_strand_id
1 'polypeptide(L)'
;MKHQCIVLKVLLAVLALSANLWALPTTAYDAKIAVTGWLKADPQPLGMTLGQEVIAIESFTDDLGTTAYHIVYLDPHGFVIVSADDLIEPIIGFADDGVFDPAPDRPLGALVANDLNGRIAAVNSTFSLMAISPQTAVTQTQRKWDYLIGLGATPNEGFALMGEPPIEDNSLSDIRVSPLLKSTWGQAGTNGDDSESPACYNYYTPQNLDGRGSTVEDDPNNYACGCVATSMAQLMRYHQYPREPVEPREFTITVDRLTVTRELLRGNGPDG
;
A
#
# COMPACT_ATOMS: atom_id res chain seq x y z
N MET A 1 -8.86 -52.03 31.63
CA MET A 1 -9.83 -50.90 31.61
C MET A 1 -9.21 -49.57 32.05
N LYS A 2 -8.59 -49.43 33.24
CA LYS A 2 -8.02 -48.13 33.69
C LYS A 2 -6.86 -47.60 32.82
N HIS A 3 -5.96 -48.45 32.34
CA HIS A 3 -4.85 -48.03 31.46
C HIS A 3 -5.30 -47.58 30.06
N GLN A 4 -6.36 -48.17 29.51
CA GLN A 4 -6.92 -47.77 28.21
C GLN A 4 -7.55 -46.36 28.26
N CYS A 5 -8.17 -45.99 29.38
CA CYS A 5 -8.70 -44.63 29.57
C CYS A 5 -7.61 -43.56 29.69
N ILE A 6 -6.42 -43.90 30.18
CA ILE A 6 -5.31 -42.95 30.32
C ILE A 6 -4.68 -42.70 28.93
N VAL A 7 -4.45 -43.76 28.16
CA VAL A 7 -3.91 -43.65 26.79
C VAL A 7 -4.86 -42.84 25.89
N LEU A 8 -6.18 -43.05 25.99
CA LEU A 8 -7.16 -42.31 25.21
C LEU A 8 -7.20 -40.81 25.59
N LYS A 9 -7.07 -40.48 26.88
CA LYS A 9 -7.01 -39.08 27.35
C LYS A 9 -5.73 -38.37 26.93
N VAL A 10 -4.60 -39.07 26.95
CA VAL A 10 -3.31 -38.52 26.46
C VAL A 10 -3.37 -38.32 24.94
N LEU A 11 -3.96 -39.25 24.19
CA LEU A 11 -4.13 -39.12 22.74
C LEU A 11 -5.05 -37.93 22.38
N LEU A 12 -6.16 -37.76 23.12
CA LEU A 12 -7.07 -36.61 22.97
C LEU A 12 -6.40 -35.28 23.33
N ALA A 13 -5.53 -35.25 24.35
CA ALA A 13 -4.78 -34.05 24.70
C ALA A 13 -3.74 -33.69 23.61
N VAL A 14 -3.05 -34.68 23.05
CA VAL A 14 -2.09 -34.47 21.93
C VAL A 14 -2.81 -34.04 20.64
N LEU A 15 -4.00 -34.58 20.38
CA LEU A 15 -4.86 -34.15 19.26
C LEU A 15 -5.43 -32.74 19.47
N ALA A 16 -5.73 -32.34 20.71
CA ALA A 16 -6.17 -30.98 21.03
C ALA A 16 -5.02 -29.95 20.95
N LEU A 17 -3.78 -30.35 21.24
CA LEU A 17 -2.60 -29.49 21.06
C LEU A 17 -2.18 -29.34 19.59
N SER A 18 -2.46 -30.32 18.73
CA SER A 18 -2.15 -30.26 17.29
C SER A 18 -3.22 -29.53 16.46
N ALA A 19 -4.35 -29.15 17.07
CA ALA A 19 -5.42 -28.40 16.42
C ALA A 19 -5.13 -26.89 16.28
N ASN A 20 -3.93 -26.40 16.60
CA ASN A 20 -3.53 -24.99 16.50
C ASN A 20 -2.50 -24.73 15.39
N LEU A 21 -2.53 -25.47 14.28
CA LEU A 21 -1.96 -24.99 13.01
C LEU A 21 -3.04 -24.25 12.23
N TRP A 22 -3.50 -23.15 12.81
CA TRP A 22 -4.34 -22.18 12.12
C TRP A 22 -3.37 -21.24 11.39
N ALA A 23 -3.76 -20.72 10.24
CA ALA A 23 -3.08 -19.55 9.68
C ALA A 23 -3.04 -18.50 10.80
N LEU A 24 -1.84 -18.21 11.29
CA LEU A 24 -1.67 -17.30 12.42
C LEU A 24 -1.51 -15.91 11.81
N PRO A 25 -2.37 -14.94 12.18
CA PRO A 25 -2.12 -13.55 11.79
C PRO A 25 -0.69 -13.20 12.22
N THR A 26 0.11 -12.71 11.29
CA THR A 26 1.49 -12.34 11.57
C THR A 26 1.50 -11.17 12.53
N THR A 27 2.40 -11.18 13.50
CA THR A 27 2.47 -10.11 14.49
C THR A 27 3.32 -8.94 13.97
N ALA A 28 3.20 -7.77 14.61
CA ALA A 28 4.13 -6.66 14.37
C ALA A 28 5.60 -7.07 14.58
N TYR A 29 5.86 -8.04 15.47
CA TYR A 29 7.21 -8.60 15.65
C TYR A 29 7.65 -9.42 14.44
N ASP A 30 6.78 -10.28 13.89
CA ASP A 30 7.09 -11.07 12.69
C ASP A 30 7.35 -10.14 11.49
N ALA A 31 6.54 -9.10 11.33
CA ALA A 31 6.75 -8.06 10.32
C ALA A 31 8.12 -7.38 10.46
N LYS A 32 8.55 -7.04 11.69
CA LYS A 32 9.89 -6.50 11.95
C LYS A 32 10.98 -7.44 11.43
N ILE A 33 10.91 -8.72 11.81
CA ILE A 33 11.95 -9.69 11.50
C ILE A 33 11.95 -10.00 10.00
N ALA A 34 10.78 -10.11 9.37
CA ALA A 34 10.63 -10.30 7.94
C ALA A 34 11.25 -9.13 7.14
N VAL A 35 10.97 -7.87 7.50
CA VAL A 35 11.60 -6.69 6.87
C VAL A 35 13.12 -6.68 7.09
N THR A 36 13.57 -7.03 8.29
CA THR A 36 15.01 -7.15 8.59
C THR A 36 15.67 -8.21 7.71
N GLY A 37 15.03 -9.36 7.52
CA GLY A 37 15.53 -10.41 6.63
C GLY A 37 15.52 -9.99 5.17
N TRP A 38 14.45 -9.32 4.73
CA TRP A 38 14.31 -8.83 3.37
C TRP A 38 15.42 -7.84 3.00
N LEU A 39 15.70 -6.86 3.86
CA LEU A 39 16.80 -5.90 3.66
C LEU A 39 18.18 -6.56 3.73
N LYS A 40 18.35 -7.69 4.44
CA LYS A 40 19.59 -8.48 4.38
C LYS A 40 19.73 -9.24 3.06
N ALA A 41 18.62 -9.76 2.52
CA ALA A 41 18.62 -10.48 1.25
C ALA A 41 18.90 -9.54 0.08
N ASP A 42 18.27 -8.37 0.09
CA ASP A 42 18.45 -7.29 -0.89
C ASP A 42 18.55 -5.93 -0.18
N PRO A 43 19.78 -5.43 0.06
CA PRO A 43 19.99 -4.16 0.76
C PRO A 43 19.54 -2.91 -0.01
N GLN A 44 19.35 -3.02 -1.33
CA GLN A 44 18.95 -1.90 -2.19
C GLN A 44 17.85 -2.36 -3.15
N PRO A 45 16.66 -2.68 -2.63
CA PRO A 45 15.58 -3.23 -3.43
C PRO A 45 15.17 -2.22 -4.48
N LEU A 46 15.15 -2.66 -5.75
CA LEU A 46 14.94 -1.80 -6.90
C LEU A 46 15.91 -0.59 -6.93
N GLY A 47 17.13 -0.73 -6.40
CA GLY A 47 18.12 0.36 -6.33
C GLY A 47 17.71 1.55 -5.44
N MET A 48 16.70 1.40 -4.57
CA MET A 48 16.31 2.42 -3.61
C MET A 48 17.26 2.43 -2.39
N THR A 49 17.46 3.61 -1.79
CA THR A 49 18.26 3.76 -0.57
C THR A 49 17.35 3.79 0.64
N LEU A 50 16.84 2.62 1.03
CA LEU A 50 16.03 2.48 2.24
C LEU A 50 16.89 2.49 3.50
N GLY A 51 16.30 2.95 4.60
CA GLY A 51 16.84 2.71 5.92
C GLY A 51 17.06 1.23 6.22
N GLN A 52 18.08 0.92 7.01
CA GLN A 52 18.50 -0.47 7.28
C GLN A 52 18.09 -0.93 8.69
N GLU A 53 17.55 -0.03 9.50
CA GLU A 53 17.11 -0.31 10.86
C GLU A 53 15.62 -0.01 11.02
N VAL A 54 14.87 -0.93 11.61
CA VAL A 54 13.45 -0.73 11.94
C VAL A 54 13.31 0.09 13.21
N ILE A 55 12.64 1.24 13.13
CA ILE A 55 12.45 2.17 14.25
C ILE A 55 11.03 2.21 14.82
N ALA A 56 10.01 1.96 14.01
CA ALA A 56 8.62 1.96 14.45
C ALA A 56 7.77 1.03 13.60
N ILE A 57 6.67 0.54 14.18
CA ILE A 57 5.72 -0.32 13.49
C ILE A 57 4.31 0.09 13.88
N GLU A 58 3.50 0.40 12.89
CA GLU A 58 2.08 0.69 13.03
C GLU A 58 1.28 -0.47 12.44
N SER A 59 0.14 -0.80 13.05
CA SER A 59 -0.71 -1.93 12.61
C SER A 59 -2.12 -1.44 12.36
N PHE A 60 -2.68 -1.87 11.24
CA PHE A 60 -3.99 -1.42 10.77
C PHE A 60 -4.92 -2.62 10.66
N THR A 61 -6.16 -2.45 11.11
CA THR A 61 -7.17 -3.53 11.16
C THR A 61 -8.22 -3.34 10.08
N ASP A 62 -8.84 -4.44 9.67
CA ASP A 62 -10.05 -4.44 8.87
C ASP A 62 -11.30 -4.07 9.71
N ASP A 63 -12.46 -4.04 9.05
CA ASP A 63 -13.76 -3.75 9.69
C ASP A 63 -14.18 -4.80 10.75
N LEU A 64 -13.55 -5.97 10.75
CA LEU A 64 -13.79 -7.07 11.70
C LEU A 64 -12.84 -7.00 12.91
N GLY A 65 -11.93 -6.03 12.93
CA GLY A 65 -10.91 -5.88 13.97
C GLY A 65 -9.72 -6.84 13.83
N THR A 66 -9.62 -7.53 12.69
CA THR A 66 -8.46 -8.37 12.36
C THR A 66 -7.36 -7.49 11.80
N THR A 67 -6.13 -7.62 12.30
CA THR A 67 -5.00 -6.90 11.72
C THR A 67 -4.85 -7.28 10.26
N ALA A 68 -4.84 -6.28 9.37
CA ALA A 68 -4.76 -6.47 7.94
C ALA A 68 -3.35 -6.26 7.40
N TYR A 69 -2.63 -5.29 7.94
CA TYR A 69 -1.27 -4.97 7.52
C TYR A 69 -0.51 -4.17 8.58
N HIS A 70 0.80 -4.11 8.38
CA HIS A 70 1.74 -3.34 9.19
C HIS A 70 2.49 -2.34 8.31
N ILE A 71 2.78 -1.17 8.87
CA ILE A 71 3.70 -0.20 8.29
C ILE A 71 4.95 -0.18 9.16
N VAL A 72 6.07 -0.58 8.57
CA VAL A 72 7.37 -0.69 9.23
C VAL A 72 8.23 0.49 8.80
N TYR A 73 8.48 1.43 9.70
CA TYR A 73 9.31 2.62 9.44
C TYR A 73 10.79 2.32 9.68
N LEU A 74 11.63 2.89 8.82
CA LEU A 74 13.06 2.63 8.73
C LEU A 74 13.90 3.88 9.02
N ASP A 75 15.11 3.70 9.54
CA ASP A 75 16.11 4.75 9.75
C ASP A 75 17.27 4.62 8.75
N PRO A 76 17.70 5.70 8.05
CA PRO A 76 17.32 7.11 8.29
C PRO A 76 15.98 7.57 7.69
N HIS A 77 15.42 6.83 6.74
CA HIS A 77 14.14 7.16 6.10
C HIS A 77 13.51 5.95 5.40
N GLY A 78 12.23 6.10 5.09
CA GLY A 78 11.45 5.14 4.33
C GLY A 78 10.56 4.25 5.21
N PHE A 79 9.65 3.56 4.54
CA PHE A 79 8.75 2.61 5.18
C PHE A 79 8.43 1.43 4.27
N VAL A 80 8.03 0.33 4.89
CA VAL A 80 7.66 -0.92 4.22
C VAL A 80 6.25 -1.31 4.63
N ILE A 81 5.43 -1.67 3.64
CA ILE A 81 4.06 -2.14 3.82
C ILE A 81 4.12 -3.66 3.85
N VAL A 82 3.72 -4.24 4.98
CA VAL A 82 3.83 -5.67 5.26
C VAL A 82 2.45 -6.25 5.49
N SER A 83 2.13 -7.39 4.88
CA SER A 83 0.86 -8.08 5.15
C SER A 83 0.81 -8.61 6.58
N ALA A 84 -0.40 -8.72 7.15
CA ALA A 84 -0.62 -9.32 8.46
C ALA A 84 -0.99 -10.83 8.38
N ASP A 85 -0.80 -11.50 7.24
CA ASP A 85 -1.17 -12.90 7.02
C ASP A 85 -0.08 -13.65 6.23
N ASP A 86 0.30 -14.84 6.70
CA ASP A 86 1.41 -15.64 6.15
C ASP A 86 1.07 -16.30 4.80
N LEU A 87 -0.20 -16.26 4.38
CA LEU A 87 -0.66 -16.72 3.06
C LEU A 87 -0.64 -15.60 2.01
N ILE A 88 -0.34 -14.36 2.41
CA ILE A 88 -0.21 -13.18 1.54
C ILE A 88 1.27 -12.80 1.43
N GLU A 89 1.68 -12.24 0.28
CA GLU A 89 3.07 -11.80 0.04
C GLU A 89 3.56 -10.92 1.21
N PRO A 90 4.73 -11.22 1.81
CA PRO A 90 5.21 -10.51 3.00
C PRO A 90 5.38 -9.02 2.74
N ILE A 91 6.10 -8.66 1.68
CA ILE A 91 6.38 -7.25 1.32
C ILE A 91 5.44 -6.83 0.18
N ILE A 92 4.49 -5.94 0.47
CA ILE A 92 3.47 -5.48 -0.48
C ILE A 92 3.99 -4.30 -1.30
N GLY A 93 4.74 -3.42 -0.65
CA GLY A 93 5.31 -2.22 -1.24
C GLY A 93 6.20 -1.49 -0.23
N PHE A 94 6.95 -0.52 -0.71
CA PHE A 94 7.87 0.27 0.11
C PHE A 94 8.11 1.63 -0.55
N ALA A 95 8.57 2.58 0.24
CA ALA A 95 9.00 3.90 -0.21
C ALA A 95 10.26 4.31 0.56
N ASP A 96 11.20 4.98 -0.10
CA ASP A 96 12.46 5.44 0.48
C ASP A 96 12.32 6.74 1.28
N ASP A 97 11.18 7.43 1.22
CA ASP A 97 10.91 8.62 2.03
C ASP A 97 9.41 8.78 2.28
N GLY A 98 9.07 9.74 3.14
CA GLY A 98 7.70 10.13 3.48
C GLY A 98 7.12 9.39 4.67
N VAL A 99 5.86 9.70 4.96
CA VAL A 99 5.07 9.10 6.04
C VAL A 99 3.82 8.50 5.44
N PHE A 100 3.45 7.31 5.90
CA PHE A 100 2.23 6.66 5.44
C PHE A 100 1.01 7.35 6.07
N ASP A 101 0.12 7.86 5.23
CA ASP A 101 -1.18 8.40 5.67
C ASP A 101 -2.28 7.36 5.35
N PRO A 102 -2.87 6.72 6.38
CA PRO A 102 -3.88 5.67 6.21
C PRO A 102 -5.27 6.22 5.84
N ALA A 103 -5.45 7.55 5.79
CA ALA A 103 -6.77 8.14 5.59
C ALA A 103 -7.40 7.68 4.26
N PRO A 104 -8.71 7.37 4.23
CA PRO A 104 -9.37 6.74 3.09
C PRO A 104 -9.52 7.67 1.87
N ASP A 105 -9.34 8.97 2.05
CA ASP A 105 -9.27 9.98 1.00
C ASP A 105 -7.85 10.17 0.44
N ARG A 106 -6.84 9.54 1.06
CA ARG A 106 -5.47 9.50 0.55
C ARG A 106 -5.29 8.33 -0.41
N PRO A 107 -4.75 8.56 -1.62
CA PRO A 107 -4.69 7.51 -2.65
C PRO A 107 -3.92 6.25 -2.20
N LEU A 108 -2.75 6.41 -1.57
CA LEU A 108 -1.96 5.26 -1.13
C LEU A 108 -2.63 4.50 0.02
N GLY A 109 -3.13 5.21 1.04
CA GLY A 109 -3.87 4.62 2.15
C GLY A 109 -5.09 3.84 1.68
N ALA A 110 -5.89 4.44 0.79
CA ALA A 110 -7.06 3.80 0.18
C ALA A 110 -6.70 2.55 -0.64
N LEU A 111 -5.63 2.60 -1.43
CA LEU A 111 -5.17 1.45 -2.23
C LEU A 111 -4.74 0.28 -1.34
N VAL A 112 -3.92 0.57 -0.34
CA VAL A 112 -3.37 -0.44 0.58
C VAL A 112 -4.48 -1.08 1.40
N ALA A 113 -5.36 -0.28 1.98
CA ALA A 113 -6.48 -0.78 2.78
C ALA A 113 -7.43 -1.66 1.94
N ASN A 114 -7.82 -1.21 0.74
CA ASN A 114 -8.73 -1.98 -0.10
C ASN A 114 -8.09 -3.27 -0.62
N ASP A 115 -6.82 -3.24 -1.04
CA ASP A 115 -6.10 -4.43 -1.52
C ASP A 115 -5.95 -5.47 -0.40
N LEU A 116 -5.43 -5.07 0.77
CA LEU A 116 -5.11 -6.01 1.83
C LEU A 116 -6.35 -6.56 2.53
N ASN A 117 -7.38 -5.73 2.75
CA ASN A 117 -8.67 -6.23 3.23
C ASN A 117 -9.28 -7.24 2.23
N GLY A 118 -9.18 -6.97 0.93
CA GLY A 118 -9.65 -7.88 -0.12
C GLY A 118 -8.89 -9.22 -0.14
N ARG A 119 -7.56 -9.19 -0.02
CA ARG A 119 -6.73 -10.40 0.02
C ARG A 119 -6.98 -11.24 1.26
N ILE A 120 -7.13 -10.62 2.43
CA ILE A 120 -7.43 -11.32 3.68
C ILE A 120 -8.81 -11.96 3.62
N ALA A 121 -9.82 -11.25 3.11
CA ALA A 121 -11.15 -11.82 2.90
C ALA A 121 -11.12 -13.04 1.96
N ALA A 122 -10.31 -13.00 0.90
CA ALA A 122 -10.14 -14.11 -0.03
C ALA A 122 -9.44 -15.32 0.61
N VAL A 123 -8.38 -15.08 1.40
CA VAL A 123 -7.67 -16.11 2.16
C VAL A 123 -8.60 -16.79 3.16
N ASN A 124 -9.33 -16.01 3.97
CA ASN A 124 -10.28 -16.52 4.96
C ASN A 124 -11.39 -17.36 4.33
N SER A 125 -11.90 -16.93 3.18
CA SER A 125 -12.93 -17.66 2.43
C SER A 125 -12.41 -18.99 1.89
N THR A 126 -11.17 -19.01 1.38
CA THR A 126 -10.53 -20.20 0.81
C THR A 126 -10.17 -21.21 1.89
N PHE A 127 -9.63 -20.74 3.02
CA PHE A 127 -9.27 -21.58 4.16
C PHE A 127 -10.51 -22.24 4.78
N SER A 128 -11.62 -21.49 4.90
CA SER A 128 -12.90 -22.04 5.36
C SER A 128 -13.40 -23.23 4.52
N LEU A 129 -13.09 -23.25 3.22
CA LEU A 129 -13.43 -24.38 2.33
C LEU A 129 -12.41 -25.52 2.44
N MET A 130 -11.12 -25.20 2.63
CA MET A 130 -10.04 -26.19 2.72
C MET A 130 -9.96 -26.91 4.08
N ALA A 131 -10.48 -26.31 5.16
CA ALA A 131 -10.54 -26.94 6.49
C ALA A 131 -11.37 -28.25 6.54
N ILE A 132 -12.05 -28.59 5.44
CA ILE A 132 -12.76 -29.87 5.24
C ILE A 132 -11.80 -30.98 4.72
N SER A 133 -10.57 -30.63 4.33
CA SER A 133 -9.56 -31.55 3.79
C SER A 133 -8.24 -31.52 4.61
N PRO A 134 -7.76 -32.64 5.16
CA PRO A 134 -6.69 -32.67 6.17
C PRO A 134 -5.25 -32.60 5.63
N GLN A 135 -5.00 -31.89 4.53
CA GLN A 135 -3.65 -31.72 3.97
C GLN A 135 -3.27 -30.25 3.88
N THR A 136 -2.83 -29.68 4.99
CA THR A 136 -2.18 -28.37 5.04
C THR A 136 -0.78 -28.47 4.44
N ALA A 137 -0.69 -28.38 3.11
CA ALA A 137 0.59 -28.21 2.44
C ALA A 137 1.06 -26.77 2.66
N VAL A 138 2.29 -26.58 3.17
CA VAL A 138 2.91 -25.25 3.31
C VAL A 138 2.98 -24.58 1.94
N THR A 139 2.35 -23.42 1.83
CA THR A 139 2.28 -22.65 0.58
C THR A 139 3.64 -22.05 0.23
N GLN A 140 3.81 -21.63 -1.03
CA GLN A 140 5.03 -20.92 -1.43
C GLN A 140 5.21 -19.61 -0.65
N THR A 141 4.11 -18.91 -0.38
CA THR A 141 4.10 -17.66 0.38
C THR A 141 4.56 -17.85 1.82
N GLN A 142 4.08 -18.90 2.49
CA GLN A 142 4.53 -19.24 3.83
C GLN A 142 6.03 -19.57 3.88
N ARG A 143 6.56 -20.27 2.87
CA ARG A 143 8.01 -20.49 2.76
C ARG A 143 8.80 -19.19 2.59
N LYS A 144 8.26 -18.20 1.87
CA LYS A 144 8.89 -16.87 1.77
C LYS A 144 8.91 -16.18 3.12
N TRP A 145 7.80 -16.20 3.86
CA TRP A 145 7.74 -15.67 5.23
C TRP A 145 8.79 -16.34 6.13
N ASP A 146 8.83 -17.68 6.15
CA ASP A 146 9.80 -18.44 6.94
C ASP A 146 11.25 -18.13 6.55
N TYR A 147 11.53 -17.98 5.25
CA TYR A 147 12.85 -17.62 4.74
C TYR A 147 13.28 -16.23 5.23
N LEU A 148 12.42 -15.22 5.09
CA LEU A 148 12.72 -13.85 5.53
C LEU A 148 12.85 -13.77 7.06
N ILE A 149 11.95 -14.41 7.80
CA ILE A 149 12.04 -14.44 9.27
C ILE A 149 13.33 -15.14 9.71
N GLY A 150 13.69 -16.26 9.08
CA GLY A 150 14.93 -16.98 9.34
C GLY A 150 16.17 -16.12 9.10
N LEU A 151 16.21 -15.39 7.98
CA LEU A 151 17.32 -14.49 7.66
C LEU A 151 17.37 -13.27 8.60
N GLY A 152 16.22 -12.72 8.97
CA GLY A 152 16.12 -11.60 9.91
C GLY A 152 16.61 -11.96 11.31
N ALA A 153 16.29 -13.17 11.78
CA ALA A 153 16.63 -13.67 13.10
C ALA A 153 18.11 -14.05 13.28
N THR A 154 18.87 -14.25 12.19
CA THR A 154 20.31 -14.54 12.29
C THR A 154 21.09 -13.27 12.65
N PRO A 155 21.98 -13.29 13.68
CA PRO A 155 22.88 -12.17 13.94
C PRO A 155 23.80 -11.92 12.74
N ASN A 156 24.22 -10.67 12.51
CA ASN A 156 25.08 -10.25 11.38
C ASN A 156 26.44 -10.98 11.30
N GLU A 157 26.85 -11.69 12.35
CA GLU A 157 28.09 -12.49 12.42
C GLU A 157 27.87 -14.00 12.31
N GLY A 158 26.61 -14.46 12.16
CA GLY A 158 26.27 -15.87 12.06
C GLY A 158 26.53 -16.42 10.66
N PHE A 159 27.24 -17.53 10.55
CA PHE A 159 27.30 -18.33 9.33
C PHE A 159 25.88 -18.72 8.91
N ALA A 160 25.36 -18.10 7.87
CA ALA A 160 24.16 -18.59 7.20
C ALA A 160 24.44 -19.99 6.68
N LEU A 161 23.57 -20.95 6.99
CA LEU A 161 23.51 -22.24 6.30
C LEU A 161 23.14 -21.95 4.83
N MET A 162 24.16 -21.61 4.03
CA MET A 162 24.07 -21.47 2.58
C MET A 162 23.61 -22.81 2.01
N GLY A 163 22.32 -22.94 1.73
CA GLY A 163 21.73 -24.18 1.23
C GLY A 163 20.34 -24.02 0.63
N GLU A 164 19.55 -23.06 1.11
CA GLU A 164 18.29 -22.71 0.45
C GLU A 164 18.57 -21.61 -0.59
N PRO A 165 18.41 -21.88 -1.90
CA PRO A 165 18.46 -20.83 -2.90
C PRO A 165 17.40 -19.77 -2.57
N PRO A 166 17.62 -18.48 -2.89
CA PRO A 166 16.59 -17.47 -2.73
C PRO A 166 15.31 -17.99 -3.41
N ILE A 167 14.20 -18.04 -2.68
CA ILE A 167 12.88 -18.35 -3.25
C ILE A 167 12.49 -17.28 -4.31
N GLU A 168 13.28 -16.20 -4.39
CA GLU A 168 13.17 -15.04 -5.25
C GLU A 168 13.80 -15.17 -6.66
N ASP A 169 13.97 -16.37 -7.22
CA ASP A 169 14.48 -16.54 -8.60
C ASP A 169 13.55 -15.95 -9.71
N ASN A 170 12.38 -15.42 -9.32
CA ASN A 170 11.45 -14.72 -10.21
C ASN A 170 11.16 -13.27 -9.80
N SER A 171 11.94 -12.73 -8.85
CA SER A 171 11.85 -11.34 -8.40
C SER A 171 12.57 -10.44 -9.40
N LEU A 172 11.84 -9.51 -10.02
CA LEU A 172 12.47 -8.42 -10.78
C LEU A 172 13.20 -7.52 -9.77
N SER A 173 14.45 -7.82 -9.46
CA SER A 173 15.26 -7.09 -8.48
C SER A 173 15.88 -5.80 -9.03
N ASP A 174 15.74 -5.54 -10.34
CA ASP A 174 16.31 -4.37 -10.98
C ASP A 174 15.26 -3.45 -11.62
N ILE A 175 15.43 -2.14 -11.44
CA ILE A 175 14.66 -1.13 -12.16
C ILE A 175 14.94 -1.29 -13.65
N ARG A 176 13.93 -1.74 -14.41
CA ARG A 176 13.97 -1.76 -15.87
C ARG A 176 13.68 -0.40 -16.47
N VAL A 177 12.82 0.39 -15.82
CA VAL A 177 12.46 1.75 -16.22
C VAL A 177 12.27 2.58 -14.95
N SER A 178 13.12 3.60 -14.76
CA SER A 178 12.97 4.51 -13.62
C SER A 178 11.67 5.32 -13.72
N PRO A 179 11.13 5.83 -12.59
CA PRO A 179 9.94 6.67 -12.60
C PRO A 179 10.10 7.85 -13.57
N LEU A 180 9.25 7.85 -14.60
CA LEU A 180 9.27 8.82 -15.69
C LEU A 180 8.76 10.19 -15.21
N LEU A 181 7.69 10.18 -14.42
CA LEU A 181 7.13 11.39 -13.83
C LEU A 181 8.07 11.93 -12.76
N LYS A 182 8.30 13.26 -12.79
CA LYS A 182 9.04 14.00 -11.75
C LYS A 182 8.17 14.97 -10.97
N SER A 183 6.94 15.19 -11.43
CA SER A 183 5.94 16.00 -10.75
C SER A 183 5.43 15.26 -9.51
N THR A 184 5.09 16.03 -8.48
CA THR A 184 4.45 15.56 -7.24
C THR A 184 3.17 16.37 -7.02
N TRP A 185 2.33 16.48 -8.05
CA TRP A 185 1.16 17.36 -8.04
C TRP A 185 0.03 16.79 -7.18
N GLY A 186 -0.66 17.69 -6.47
CA GLY A 186 -1.84 17.43 -5.64
C GLY A 186 -3.14 17.79 -6.36
N GLN A 187 -4.25 17.83 -5.62
CA GLN A 187 -5.57 18.14 -6.19
C GLN A 187 -6.09 19.53 -5.83
N ALA A 188 -5.60 20.13 -4.75
CA ALA A 188 -5.87 21.53 -4.42
C ALA A 188 -4.58 22.34 -4.25
N GLY A 189 -3.91 22.19 -3.11
CA GLY A 189 -2.73 22.98 -2.74
C GLY A 189 -1.40 22.38 -3.22
N THR A 190 -0.29 23.15 -3.13
CA THR A 190 1.04 22.72 -3.59
C THR A 190 1.67 21.57 -2.81
N ASN A 191 1.20 21.30 -1.59
CA ASN A 191 1.89 20.42 -0.63
C ASN A 191 1.15 19.10 -0.34
N GLY A 192 0.12 18.73 -1.12
CA GLY A 192 -0.72 17.56 -0.82
C GLY A 192 -1.58 17.69 0.45
N ASP A 193 -1.36 18.75 1.22
CA ASP A 193 -2.26 19.24 2.25
C ASP A 193 -3.20 20.28 1.62
N ASP A 194 -4.40 19.81 1.30
CA ASP A 194 -5.45 20.58 0.64
C ASP A 194 -6.17 21.53 1.62
N SER A 195 -5.77 21.60 2.90
CA SER A 195 -6.50 22.34 3.94
C SER A 195 -5.97 23.74 4.28
N GLU A 196 -4.69 24.06 4.02
CA GLU A 196 -4.08 25.34 4.42
C GLU A 196 -3.22 26.03 3.34
N SER A 197 -3.10 25.45 2.15
CA SER A 197 -2.33 26.04 1.05
C SER A 197 -3.20 26.91 0.14
N PRO A 198 -2.66 28.01 -0.43
CA PRO A 198 -3.37 28.74 -1.48
C PRO A 198 -3.72 27.80 -2.63
N ALA A 199 -4.81 28.11 -3.34
CA ALA A 199 -5.27 27.28 -4.43
C ALA A 199 -4.16 27.19 -5.50
N CYS A 200 -3.84 25.98 -5.96
CA CYS A 200 -2.81 25.78 -6.96
C CYS A 200 -3.33 24.92 -8.11
N TYR A 201 -3.61 23.65 -7.83
CA TYR A 201 -4.16 22.71 -8.79
C TYR A 201 -5.69 22.86 -8.93
N ASN A 202 -6.36 23.36 -7.89
CA ASN A 202 -7.79 23.73 -7.88
C ASN A 202 -8.04 25.22 -8.18
N TYR A 203 -7.05 25.95 -8.73
CA TYR A 203 -7.16 27.40 -8.91
C TYR A 203 -8.39 27.83 -9.73
N TYR A 204 -8.77 27.03 -10.74
CA TYR A 204 -9.90 27.32 -11.64
C TYR A 204 -11.10 26.39 -11.46
N THR A 205 -11.08 25.49 -10.48
CA THR A 205 -12.21 24.59 -10.26
C THR A 205 -13.36 25.35 -9.59
N PRO A 206 -14.61 24.90 -9.80
CA PRO A 206 -15.75 25.61 -9.26
C PRO A 206 -15.87 25.44 -7.74
N GLN A 207 -16.70 26.29 -7.15
CA GLN A 207 -17.28 26.14 -5.82
C GLN A 207 -18.74 26.61 -5.83
N ASN A 208 -19.50 26.24 -4.81
CA ASN A 208 -20.84 26.77 -4.60
C ASN A 208 -20.77 28.08 -3.79
N LEU A 209 -21.08 29.19 -4.45
CA LEU A 209 -21.19 30.51 -3.84
C LEU A 209 -22.64 30.94 -3.84
N ASP A 210 -23.24 31.05 -2.65
CA ASP A 210 -24.61 31.54 -2.46
C ASP A 210 -25.66 30.83 -3.35
N GLY A 211 -25.53 29.52 -3.54
CA GLY A 211 -26.44 28.73 -4.37
C GLY A 211 -26.19 28.89 -5.88
N ARG A 212 -24.97 29.27 -6.27
CA ARG A 212 -24.52 29.36 -7.66
C ARG A 212 -23.18 28.63 -7.80
N GLY A 213 -23.05 27.77 -8.80
CA GLY A 213 -21.73 27.24 -9.16
C GLY A 213 -20.91 28.33 -9.84
N SER A 214 -19.89 28.83 -9.16
CA SER A 214 -18.96 29.87 -9.62
C SER A 214 -17.52 29.38 -9.47
N THR A 215 -16.54 30.19 -9.87
CA THR A 215 -15.11 29.98 -9.59
C THR A 215 -14.57 31.27 -9.01
N VAL A 216 -13.82 31.19 -7.91
CA VAL A 216 -13.03 32.32 -7.39
C VAL A 216 -11.59 31.94 -7.58
N GLU A 217 -10.87 32.71 -8.39
CA GLU A 217 -9.44 32.50 -8.58
C GLU A 217 -8.70 32.64 -7.25
N ASP A 218 -7.69 31.79 -7.04
CA ASP A 218 -6.87 31.76 -5.81
C ASP A 218 -7.64 31.51 -4.51
N ASP A 219 -8.84 30.91 -4.58
CA ASP A 219 -9.63 30.57 -3.39
C ASP A 219 -9.40 29.11 -2.97
N PRO A 220 -8.84 28.84 -1.77
CA PRO A 220 -8.63 27.48 -1.30
C PRO A 220 -9.92 26.67 -1.13
N ASN A 221 -11.09 27.33 -1.07
CA ASN A 221 -12.39 26.66 -0.97
C ASN A 221 -12.90 26.10 -2.31
N ASN A 222 -12.20 26.33 -3.42
CA ASN A 222 -12.52 25.68 -4.69
C ASN A 222 -12.42 24.16 -4.55
N TYR A 223 -13.36 23.41 -5.15
CA TYR A 223 -13.33 21.95 -5.06
C TYR A 223 -12.04 21.38 -5.66
N ALA A 224 -11.48 20.33 -5.07
CA ALA A 224 -10.32 19.64 -5.63
C ALA A 224 -10.51 19.29 -7.12
N CYS A 225 -9.46 19.38 -7.93
CA CYS A 225 -9.56 19.10 -9.37
C CYS A 225 -9.84 17.62 -9.68
N GLY A 226 -9.63 16.73 -8.70
CA GLY A 226 -9.87 15.30 -8.82
C GLY A 226 -8.60 14.52 -9.20
N CYS A 227 -8.54 13.26 -8.76
CA CYS A 227 -7.39 12.37 -8.96
C CYS A 227 -7.15 12.05 -10.44
N VAL A 228 -8.22 11.93 -11.24
CA VAL A 228 -8.13 11.67 -12.69
C VAL A 228 -7.52 12.86 -13.41
N ALA A 229 -7.98 14.08 -13.10
CA ALA A 229 -7.44 15.31 -13.69
C ALA A 229 -5.97 15.49 -13.31
N THR A 230 -5.63 15.29 -12.02
CA THR A 230 -4.26 15.39 -11.51
C THR A 230 -3.33 14.40 -12.19
N SER A 231 -3.74 13.13 -12.30
CA SER A 231 -2.94 12.07 -12.95
C SER A 231 -2.70 12.38 -14.42
N MET A 232 -3.74 12.82 -15.14
CA MET A 232 -3.62 13.19 -16.55
C MET A 232 -2.77 14.44 -16.74
N ALA A 233 -2.89 15.43 -15.86
CA ALA A 233 -2.10 16.65 -15.92
C ALA A 233 -0.60 16.36 -15.74
N GLN A 234 -0.23 15.46 -14.82
CA GLN A 234 1.15 15.01 -14.66
C GLN A 234 1.68 14.27 -15.90
N LEU A 235 0.85 13.43 -16.53
CA LEU A 235 1.19 12.77 -17.78
C LEU A 235 1.39 13.77 -18.93
N MET A 236 0.49 14.74 -19.06
CA MET A 236 0.58 15.82 -20.06
C MET A 236 1.85 16.66 -19.84
N ARG A 237 2.18 16.97 -18.58
CA ARG A 237 3.41 17.69 -18.21
C ARG A 237 4.67 16.94 -18.61
N TYR A 238 4.70 15.62 -18.40
CA TYR A 238 5.82 14.77 -18.80
C TYR A 238 6.03 14.77 -20.33
N HIS A 239 4.94 14.69 -21.09
CA HIS A 239 5.01 14.72 -22.56
C HIS A 239 5.14 16.11 -23.16
N GLN A 240 4.89 17.18 -22.38
CA GLN A 240 4.81 18.58 -22.85
C GLN A 240 3.91 18.72 -24.08
N TYR A 241 2.73 18.12 -24.00
CA TYR A 241 1.75 18.09 -25.08
C TYR A 241 0.33 18.27 -24.52
N PRO A 242 -0.55 19.04 -25.21
CA PRO A 242 -0.35 19.72 -26.48
C PRO A 242 0.52 20.98 -26.37
N ARG A 243 1.20 21.36 -27.46
CA ARG A 243 2.00 22.60 -27.53
C ARG A 243 1.18 23.81 -27.99
N GLU A 244 0.14 23.54 -28.77
CA GLU A 244 -0.78 24.54 -29.29
C GLU A 244 -2.07 24.51 -28.47
N PRO A 245 -2.78 25.65 -28.34
CA PRO A 245 -4.07 25.70 -27.69
C PRO A 245 -5.05 24.72 -28.31
N VAL A 246 -5.85 24.08 -27.46
CA VAL A 246 -6.97 23.24 -27.91
C VAL A 246 -8.16 24.09 -28.34
N GLU A 247 -8.95 23.57 -29.28
CA GLU A 247 -10.16 24.24 -29.75
C GLU A 247 -11.13 24.50 -28.58
N PRO A 248 -11.76 25.69 -28.54
CA PRO A 248 -12.69 26.03 -27.47
C PRO A 248 -13.89 25.09 -27.50
N ARG A 249 -14.33 24.69 -26.32
CA ARG A 249 -15.50 23.84 -26.15
C ARG A 249 -16.29 24.30 -24.94
N GLU A 250 -17.58 24.54 -25.15
CA GLU A 250 -18.54 24.69 -24.07
C GLU A 250 -19.05 23.32 -23.62
N PHE A 251 -19.24 23.18 -22.32
CA PHE A 251 -19.82 21.99 -21.71
C PHE A 251 -20.59 22.36 -20.46
N THR A 252 -21.50 21.49 -20.07
CA THR A 252 -22.30 21.65 -18.86
C THR A 252 -21.72 20.79 -17.75
N ILE A 253 -21.56 21.38 -16.58
CA ILE A 253 -21.17 20.69 -15.35
C ILE A 253 -22.27 20.78 -14.29
N THR A 254 -22.18 19.90 -13.30
CA THR A 254 -23.03 19.93 -12.12
C THR A 254 -22.17 20.29 -10.91
N VAL A 255 -22.55 21.35 -10.21
CA VAL A 255 -21.91 21.83 -8.98
C VAL A 255 -22.97 21.85 -7.89
N ASP A 256 -22.88 20.99 -6.87
CA ASP A 256 -23.90 20.88 -5.81
C ASP A 256 -25.34 20.79 -6.33
N ARG A 257 -25.56 19.94 -7.35
CA ARG A 257 -26.86 19.75 -8.06
C ARG A 257 -27.31 20.95 -8.90
N LEU A 258 -26.52 22.03 -8.97
CA LEU A 258 -26.75 23.16 -9.85
C LEU A 258 -26.09 22.89 -11.20
N THR A 259 -26.84 23.10 -12.27
CA THR A 259 -26.34 22.95 -13.64
C THR A 259 -25.70 24.26 -14.08
N VAL A 260 -24.45 24.22 -14.53
CA VAL A 260 -23.71 25.41 -14.95
C VAL A 260 -22.96 25.15 -16.25
N THR A 261 -23.00 26.10 -17.18
CA THR A 261 -22.19 26.06 -18.41
C THR A 261 -20.80 26.62 -18.14
N ARG A 262 -19.78 25.96 -18.69
CA ARG A 262 -18.37 26.36 -18.65
C ARG A 262 -17.77 26.26 -20.04
N GLU A 263 -16.78 27.11 -20.28
CA GLU A 263 -15.90 27.00 -21.44
C GLU A 263 -14.58 26.37 -21.00
N LEU A 264 -14.00 25.54 -21.86
CA LEU A 264 -12.67 24.98 -21.66
C LEU A 264 -11.64 26.12 -21.57
N LEU A 265 -11.00 26.25 -20.40
CA LEU A 265 -9.87 27.15 -20.23
C LEU A 265 -8.71 26.64 -21.07
N ARG A 266 -8.21 27.52 -21.94
CA ARG A 266 -7.10 27.25 -22.86
C ARG A 266 -5.82 27.83 -22.28
N GLY A 267 -4.76 27.04 -22.32
CA GLY A 267 -3.43 27.54 -22.03
C GLY A 267 -2.97 28.52 -23.11
N ASN A 268 -2.09 29.45 -22.74
CA ASN A 268 -1.37 30.34 -23.64
C ASN A 268 -0.07 29.71 -24.17
N GLY A 269 0.27 28.47 -23.80
CA GLY A 269 1.46 27.78 -24.27
C GLY A 269 1.70 26.39 -23.65
N PRO A 270 2.92 25.83 -23.82
CA PRO A 270 3.25 24.44 -23.46
C PRO A 270 3.25 24.14 -21.94
N ASP A 271 3.10 25.15 -21.09
CA ASP A 271 3.06 25.01 -19.62
C ASP A 271 1.70 25.37 -19.01
N GLY A 272 0.68 25.63 -19.84
CA GLY A 272 -0.60 26.22 -19.40
C GLY A 272 -0.59 27.72 -19.60
#